data_AF-A0A520HGC6-F1
#
_entry.id   AF-A0A520HGC6-F1
#
_cell.length_a   1.000
_cell.length_b   1.000
_cell.length_c   1.000
_cell.angle_alpha   90.00
_cell.angle_beta   90.00
_cell.angle_gamma   90.00
#
_symmetry.space_group_name_H-M   'P 1'
#
loop_
_entity.id
_entity.type
_entity.pdbx_description
1 polymer ?
#
loop_
_entity_poly.entity_id
_entity_poly.type
_entity_poly.pdbx_seq_one_letter_code
_entity_poly.pdbx_strand_id
1 'polypeptide(L)'
;MSDLLSIGASALSTYRTALAVVGDNVANSGTAGYVRRDVHIKSAATVGSASPLYSDGAGAGGVRVAGLVRAADAFRDADARLTASDSARADTRARWLALGEGQLPDDDTGLGAKLTSVYTAADGLAADPTGTVGRETMMNAISVAASSLRGSANGLAKLSTGIAEEAAQTATTLNSNLSELASVNASLRRLSPGTTGHAAALDQRDRLLGDIAGAAGIETSFDARGVAT
;
A
#
# COMPACT_ATOMS: atom_id res chain seq x y z
N MET A 1 -3.08 -8.74 -53.06
CA MET A 1 -2.07 -9.71 -52.58
C MET A 1 -1.01 -8.93 -51.84
N SER A 2 -0.65 -9.35 -50.63
CA SER A 2 0.47 -8.76 -49.89
C SER A 2 1.79 -9.24 -50.52
N ASP A 3 2.68 -8.31 -50.87
CA ASP A 3 4.02 -8.63 -51.40
C ASP A 3 4.94 -9.16 -50.27
N LEU A 4 5.93 -10.01 -50.60
CA LEU A 4 6.91 -10.55 -49.64
C LEU A 4 7.64 -9.44 -48.88
N LEU A 5 7.90 -8.31 -49.54
CA LEU A 5 8.46 -7.11 -48.90
C LEU A 5 7.53 -6.52 -47.84
N SER A 6 6.21 -6.52 -48.08
CA SER A 6 5.21 -6.04 -47.12
C SER A 6 5.10 -6.98 -45.91
N ILE A 7 5.18 -8.30 -46.14
CA ILE A 7 5.23 -9.31 -45.08
C ILE A 7 6.49 -9.12 -44.23
N GLY A 8 7.67 -9.02 -44.85
CA GLY A 8 8.94 -8.78 -44.16
C GLY A 8 8.96 -7.48 -43.37
N ALA A 9 8.44 -6.39 -43.95
CA ALA A 9 8.32 -5.10 -43.26
C ALA A 9 7.38 -5.18 -42.04
N SER A 10 6.23 -5.87 -42.16
CA SER A 10 5.29 -6.06 -41.04
C SER A 10 5.91 -6.88 -39.90
N ALA A 11 6.70 -7.91 -40.24
CA ALA A 11 7.41 -8.74 -39.28
C ALA A 11 8.49 -7.92 -38.55
N LEU A 12 9.34 -7.21 -39.29
CA LEU A 12 10.40 -6.39 -38.70
C LEU A 12 9.83 -5.30 -37.78
N SER A 13 8.76 -4.63 -38.20
CA SER A 13 8.06 -3.63 -37.37
C SER A 13 7.49 -4.24 -36.09
N THR A 14 6.80 -5.37 -36.20
CA THR A 14 6.20 -6.07 -35.05
C THR A 14 7.26 -6.54 -34.05
N TYR A 15 8.34 -7.17 -34.52
CA TYR A 15 9.41 -7.65 -33.64
C TYR A 15 10.26 -6.52 -33.07
N ARG A 16 10.40 -5.38 -33.76
CA ARG A 16 10.99 -4.16 -33.17
C ARG A 16 10.18 -3.70 -31.96
N THR A 17 8.84 -3.68 -32.05
CA THR A 17 7.99 -3.37 -30.91
C THR A 17 8.11 -4.41 -29.79
N ALA A 18 8.17 -5.70 -30.12
CA ALA A 18 8.36 -6.76 -29.13
C ALA A 18 9.69 -6.60 -28.37
N LEU A 19 10.79 -6.31 -29.07
CA LEU A 19 12.09 -6.04 -28.46
C LEU A 19 12.08 -4.77 -27.60
N ALA A 20 11.34 -3.73 -28.00
CA ALA A 20 11.18 -2.54 -27.17
C ALA A 20 10.48 -2.87 -25.83
N VAL A 21 9.45 -3.72 -25.86
CA VAL A 21 8.77 -4.18 -24.62
C VAL A 21 9.69 -5.05 -23.75
N VAL A 22 10.56 -5.88 -24.35
CA VAL A 22 11.60 -6.59 -23.60
C VAL A 22 12.56 -5.59 -22.94
N GLY A 23 12.99 -4.56 -23.68
CA GLY A 23 13.81 -3.47 -23.14
C GLY A 23 13.15 -2.76 -21.96
N ASP A 24 11.87 -2.40 -22.09
CA ASP A 24 11.09 -1.77 -21.00
C ASP A 24 10.99 -2.69 -19.78
N ASN A 25 10.74 -3.99 -19.98
CA ASN A 25 10.66 -4.96 -18.89
C ASN A 25 12.00 -5.07 -18.14
N VAL A 26 13.13 -5.11 -18.87
CA VAL A 26 14.47 -5.17 -18.26
C VAL A 26 14.79 -3.88 -17.54
N ALA A 27 14.51 -2.72 -18.16
CA ALA A 27 14.78 -1.41 -17.57
C ALA A 27 13.98 -1.17 -16.29
N ASN A 28 12.76 -1.71 -16.20
CA ASN A 28 11.85 -1.51 -15.07
C ASN A 28 11.72 -2.75 -14.16
N SER A 29 12.57 -3.77 -14.31
CA SER A 29 12.45 -5.00 -13.52
C SER A 29 12.64 -4.76 -12.02
N GLY A 30 13.37 -3.70 -11.63
CA GLY A 30 13.55 -3.28 -10.25
C GLY A 30 12.58 -2.20 -9.77
N THR A 31 11.70 -1.69 -10.64
CA THR A 31 10.76 -0.62 -10.28
C THR A 31 9.58 -1.23 -9.52
N ALA A 32 9.36 -0.78 -8.28
CA ALA A 32 8.25 -1.24 -7.47
C ALA A 32 6.89 -0.99 -8.16
N GLY A 33 6.04 -2.01 -8.17
CA GLY A 33 4.73 -1.98 -8.83
C GLY A 33 4.75 -2.15 -10.35
N TYR A 34 5.91 -2.33 -10.97
CA TYR A 34 5.98 -2.68 -12.40
C TYR A 34 5.58 -4.14 -12.62
N VAL A 35 4.68 -4.38 -13.58
CA VAL A 35 4.28 -5.72 -13.99
C VAL A 35 4.82 -6.02 -15.37
N ARG A 36 5.50 -7.19 -15.50
CA ARG A 36 6.05 -7.68 -16.77
C ARG A 36 4.95 -7.74 -17.84
N ARG A 37 5.30 -7.30 -19.06
CA ARG A 37 4.38 -7.23 -20.20
C ARG A 37 4.79 -8.21 -21.29
N ASP A 38 3.81 -8.92 -21.83
CA ASP A 38 3.96 -9.83 -22.96
C ASP A 38 3.24 -9.29 -24.19
N VAL A 39 3.92 -9.31 -25.34
CA VAL A 39 3.36 -8.85 -26.62
C VAL A 39 2.69 -10.02 -27.32
N HIS A 40 1.38 -9.94 -27.49
CA HIS A 40 0.64 -10.91 -28.29
C HIS A 40 0.72 -10.52 -29.76
N ILE A 41 1.35 -11.38 -30.57
CA ILE A 41 1.45 -11.22 -32.02
C ILE A 41 0.39 -12.10 -32.69
N LYS A 42 -0.31 -11.57 -33.68
CA LYS A 42 -1.28 -12.33 -34.50
C LYS A 42 -0.99 -12.15 -35.98
N SER A 43 -1.44 -13.11 -36.79
CA SER A 43 -1.46 -12.94 -38.25
C SER A 43 -2.26 -11.68 -38.60
N ALA A 44 -1.70 -10.83 -39.45
CA ALA A 44 -2.49 -9.82 -40.12
C ALA A 44 -3.47 -10.55 -41.06
N ALA A 45 -4.73 -10.16 -41.04
CA ALA A 45 -5.76 -10.83 -41.82
C ALA A 45 -5.53 -10.58 -43.31
N THR A 46 -5.59 -11.65 -44.10
CA THR A 46 -5.59 -11.56 -45.55
C THR A 46 -7.02 -11.29 -45.99
N VAL A 47 -7.32 -10.09 -46.47
CA VAL A 47 -8.62 -9.83 -47.11
C VAL A 47 -8.59 -10.50 -48.48
N GLY A 48 -8.98 -11.78 -48.51
CA GLY A 48 -9.29 -12.50 -49.74
C GLY A 48 -10.65 -12.05 -50.25
N SER A 49 -10.75 -11.68 -51.52
CA SER A 49 -12.04 -11.46 -52.18
C SER A 49 -12.88 -12.74 -52.06
N ALA A 50 -14.07 -12.65 -51.47
CA ALA A 50 -15.03 -13.75 -51.37
C ALA A 50 -15.70 -14.02 -52.73
N SER A 51 -14.89 -14.29 -53.77
CA SER A 51 -15.39 -14.74 -55.07
C SER A 51 -15.42 -16.27 -55.08
N PRO A 52 -16.60 -16.91 -55.18
CA PRO A 52 -16.73 -18.38 -55.18
C PRO A 52 -16.12 -19.06 -56.43
N LEU A 53 -15.59 -18.28 -57.39
CA LEU A 53 -14.99 -18.77 -58.63
C LEU A 53 -13.44 -18.77 -58.61
N TYR A 54 -12.81 -18.35 -57.51
CA TYR A 54 -11.36 -18.38 -57.36
C TYR A 54 -10.97 -19.11 -56.06
N SER A 55 -10.54 -20.35 -56.20
CA SER A 55 -9.95 -21.10 -55.10
C SER A 55 -8.44 -20.84 -54.98
N ASP A 56 -8.08 -20.42 -53.77
CA ASP A 56 -6.82 -20.67 -53.07
C ASP A 56 -5.55 -19.97 -53.56
N GLY A 57 -5.42 -18.70 -53.19
CA GLY A 57 -4.14 -18.23 -52.69
C GLY A 57 -4.25 -18.17 -51.17
N ALA A 58 -3.63 -19.11 -50.45
CA ALA A 58 -3.31 -18.97 -49.04
C ALA A 58 -2.39 -17.75 -48.85
N GLY A 59 -2.96 -16.56 -48.95
CA GLY A 59 -2.20 -15.33 -48.91
C GLY A 59 -1.68 -15.17 -47.49
N ALA A 60 -0.36 -15.14 -47.35
CA ALA A 60 0.27 -14.77 -46.10
C ALA A 60 0.04 -13.26 -45.87
N GLY A 61 -0.77 -12.92 -44.87
CA GLY A 61 -1.12 -11.53 -44.56
C GLY A 61 -0.04 -10.74 -43.83
N GLY A 62 1.03 -11.41 -43.38
CA GLY A 62 2.04 -10.83 -42.47
C GLY A 62 1.63 -10.96 -41.01
N VAL A 63 2.29 -10.21 -40.12
CA VAL A 63 2.00 -10.23 -38.68
C VAL A 63 1.79 -8.82 -38.14
N ARG A 64 1.05 -8.71 -37.04
CA ARG A 64 0.86 -7.47 -36.31
C ARG A 64 0.77 -7.72 -34.80
N VAL A 65 1.07 -6.70 -34.02
CA VAL A 65 0.78 -6.69 -32.58
C VAL A 65 -0.74 -6.67 -32.39
N ALA A 66 -1.26 -7.67 -31.68
CA ALA A 66 -2.66 -7.75 -31.28
C ALA A 66 -2.92 -6.98 -29.97
N GLY A 67 -1.91 -6.89 -29.10
CA GLY A 67 -1.96 -6.13 -27.86
C GLY A 67 -0.87 -6.56 -26.87
N LEU A 68 -0.75 -5.81 -25.79
CA LEU A 68 0.06 -6.17 -24.62
C LEU A 68 -0.81 -6.80 -23.54
N VAL A 69 -0.28 -7.82 -22.88
CA VAL A 69 -0.89 -8.46 -21.71
C VAL A 69 0.07 -8.32 -20.53
N ARG A 70 -0.48 -8.05 -19.34
CA ARG A 70 0.30 -7.99 -18.09
C ARG A 70 0.37 -9.40 -17.49
N ALA A 71 1.55 -9.80 -17.04
CA ALA A 71 1.75 -11.04 -16.28
C ALA A 71 1.41 -10.80 -14.79
N ALA A 72 0.12 -10.59 -14.50
CA ALA A 72 -0.43 -10.41 -13.16
C ALA A 72 -1.46 -11.49 -12.83
N ASP A 73 -1.63 -11.78 -11.54
CA ASP A 73 -2.62 -12.71 -11.02
C ASP A 73 -3.55 -11.98 -10.04
N ALA A 74 -4.79 -11.78 -10.47
CA ALA A 74 -5.75 -10.99 -9.71
C ALA A 74 -6.07 -11.56 -8.32
N PHE A 75 -5.98 -12.88 -8.13
CA PHE A 75 -6.21 -13.52 -6.83
C PHE A 75 -5.04 -13.25 -5.89
N ARG A 76 -3.81 -13.41 -6.38
CA ARG A 76 -2.60 -13.13 -5.59
C ARG A 76 -2.50 -11.64 -5.25
N ASP A 77 -2.88 -10.77 -6.17
CA ASP A 77 -2.90 -9.33 -5.92
C ASP A 77 -3.94 -8.95 -4.86
N ALA A 78 -5.12 -9.61 -4.85
CA ALA A 78 -6.14 -9.39 -3.84
C ALA A 78 -5.68 -9.88 -2.45
N ASP A 79 -5.09 -11.08 -2.38
CA ASP A 79 -4.54 -11.65 -1.15
C ASP A 79 -3.39 -10.78 -0.59
N ALA A 80 -2.50 -10.29 -1.46
CA ALA A 80 -1.43 -9.38 -1.09
C ALA A 80 -1.96 -8.06 -0.51
N ARG A 81 -3.03 -7.49 -1.08
CA ARG A 81 -3.66 -6.27 -0.52
C ARG A 81 -4.26 -6.52 0.87
N LEU A 82 -4.98 -7.62 1.04
CA LEU A 82 -5.62 -7.96 2.31
C LEU A 82 -4.58 -8.20 3.42
N THR A 83 -3.55 -9.00 3.13
CA THR A 83 -2.45 -9.27 4.07
C THR A 83 -1.64 -8.01 4.39
N ALA A 84 -1.43 -7.11 3.41
CA ALA A 84 -0.80 -5.82 3.65
C ALA A 84 -1.62 -4.92 4.59
N SER A 85 -2.95 -4.86 4.42
CA SER A 85 -3.85 -4.13 5.33
C SER A 85 -3.75 -4.65 6.77
N ASP A 86 -3.77 -5.97 6.94
CA ASP A 86 -3.69 -6.60 8.26
C ASP A 86 -2.32 -6.35 8.92
N SER A 87 -1.23 -6.46 8.16
CA SER A 87 0.12 -6.14 8.65
C SER A 87 0.21 -4.67 9.09
N ALA A 88 -0.23 -3.74 8.25
CA ALA A 88 -0.18 -2.31 8.56
C ALA A 88 -0.97 -1.96 9.83
N ARG A 89 -2.14 -2.59 10.01
CA ARG A 89 -2.96 -2.45 11.22
C ARG A 89 -2.24 -2.99 12.45
N ALA A 90 -1.63 -4.16 12.36
CA ALA A 90 -0.90 -4.79 13.46
C ALA A 90 0.33 -3.96 13.86
N ASP A 91 1.12 -3.52 12.89
CA ASP A 91 2.33 -2.71 13.09
C ASP A 91 2.00 -1.36 13.73
N THR A 92 0.94 -0.68 13.24
CA THR A 92 0.47 0.59 13.80
C THR A 92 0.02 0.41 15.25
N ARG A 93 -0.75 -0.65 15.53
CA ARG A 93 -1.20 -0.96 16.89
C ARG A 93 -0.02 -1.28 17.81
N ALA A 94 0.92 -2.10 17.37
CA ALA A 94 2.09 -2.48 18.15
C ALA A 94 2.94 -1.26 18.50
N ARG A 95 3.20 -0.37 17.54
CA ARG A 95 3.94 0.88 17.76
C ARG A 95 3.28 1.76 18.81
N TRP A 96 1.98 2.02 18.71
CA TRP A 96 1.28 2.87 19.68
C TRP A 96 1.17 2.22 21.07
N LEU A 97 1.00 0.91 21.14
CA LEU A 97 1.05 0.18 22.42
C LEU A 97 2.42 0.26 23.08
N ALA A 98 3.51 0.07 22.33
CA ALA A 98 4.88 0.18 22.85
C ALA A 98 5.18 1.59 23.38
N LEU A 99 4.71 2.63 22.69
CA LEU A 99 4.82 4.01 23.17
C LEU A 99 4.02 4.22 24.47
N GLY A 100 2.83 3.62 24.57
CA GLY A 100 1.98 3.66 25.76
C GLY A 100 2.60 2.94 26.96
N GLU A 101 3.17 1.76 26.74
CA GLU A 101 3.95 1.01 27.73
C GLU A 101 5.12 1.85 28.26
N GLY A 102 5.82 2.58 27.39
CA GLY A 102 6.86 3.51 27.80
C GLY A 102 6.39 4.67 28.70
N GLN A 103 5.10 4.99 28.75
CA GLN A 103 4.54 5.97 29.70
C GLN A 103 4.16 5.37 31.05
N LEU A 104 4.15 4.04 31.15
CA LEU A 104 3.76 3.25 32.31
C LEU A 104 4.89 2.28 32.70
N PRO A 105 6.08 2.79 33.06
CA PRO A 105 7.18 1.92 33.45
C PRO A 105 6.83 1.11 34.70
N ASP A 106 7.27 -0.15 34.71
CA ASP A 106 7.06 -1.12 35.81
C ASP A 106 8.35 -1.40 36.60
N ASP A 107 9.36 -0.55 36.44
CA ASP A 107 10.62 -0.62 37.18
C ASP A 107 10.61 0.28 38.45
N ASP A 108 11.77 0.47 39.07
CA ASP A 108 11.93 1.32 40.27
C ASP A 108 11.56 2.80 40.03
N THR A 109 11.45 3.22 38.77
CA THR A 109 10.99 4.56 38.37
C THR A 109 9.47 4.62 38.19
N GLY A 110 8.83 3.46 38.07
CA GLY A 110 7.40 3.25 37.93
C GLY A 110 6.53 3.72 39.10
N LEU A 111 5.26 3.94 38.80
CA LEU A 111 4.27 4.40 39.79
C LEU A 111 4.10 3.39 40.94
N GLY A 112 4.21 2.09 40.67
CA GLY A 112 4.13 1.04 41.69
C GLY A 112 5.21 1.20 42.78
N ALA A 113 6.46 1.45 42.38
CA ALA A 113 7.56 1.72 43.31
C ALA A 113 7.34 3.03 44.09
N LYS A 114 6.81 4.08 43.45
CA LYS A 114 6.51 5.34 44.14
C LYS A 114 5.36 5.20 45.15
N LEU A 115 4.32 4.45 44.82
CA LEU A 115 3.23 4.14 45.76
C LEU A 115 3.71 3.29 46.94
N THR A 116 4.58 2.31 46.69
CA THR A 116 5.23 1.53 47.76
C THR A 116 6.02 2.44 48.71
N SER A 117 6.71 3.46 48.18
CA SER A 117 7.42 4.45 48.99
C SER A 117 6.46 5.30 49.85
N VAL A 118 5.27 5.62 49.35
CA VAL A 118 4.23 6.32 50.13
C VAL A 118 3.76 5.46 51.30
N TYR A 119 3.46 4.18 51.08
CA TYR A 119 3.05 3.28 52.16
C TYR A 119 4.16 3.07 53.20
N THR A 120 5.41 2.94 52.75
CA THR A 120 6.57 2.82 53.64
C THR A 120 6.74 4.07 54.51
N ALA A 121 6.57 5.26 53.93
CA ALA A 121 6.64 6.51 54.68
C ALA A 121 5.45 6.68 55.65
N ALA A 122 4.27 6.17 55.29
CA ALA A 122 3.10 6.16 56.16
C ALA A 122 3.31 5.27 57.39
N ASP A 123 3.86 4.07 57.21
CA ASP A 123 4.18 3.15 58.33
C ASP A 123 5.22 3.77 59.27
N GLY A 124 6.25 4.41 58.71
CA GLY A 124 7.26 5.14 59.48
C GLY A 124 6.67 6.29 60.31
N LEU A 125 5.73 7.05 59.73
CA LEU A 125 5.03 8.12 60.43
C LEU A 125 4.05 7.60 61.50
N ALA A 126 3.44 6.43 61.29
CA ALA A 126 2.54 5.83 62.27
C ALA A 126 3.27 5.44 63.58
N ALA A 127 4.57 5.13 63.50
CA ALA A 127 5.40 4.81 64.67
C ALA A 127 5.72 6.03 65.55
N ASP A 128 5.85 7.23 64.97
CA ASP A 128 5.94 8.51 65.69
C ASP A 128 5.16 9.61 64.95
N PRO A 129 3.86 9.76 65.23
CA PRO A 129 3.01 10.74 64.56
C PRO A 129 3.37 12.19 64.87
N THR A 130 4.12 12.44 65.95
CA THR A 130 4.48 13.80 66.38
C THR A 130 5.81 14.28 65.80
N GLY A 131 6.63 13.35 65.31
CA GLY A 131 7.91 13.62 64.67
C GLY A 131 7.78 14.44 63.38
N THR A 132 8.50 15.55 63.30
CA THR A 132 8.52 16.43 62.12
C THR A 132 9.16 15.74 60.91
N VAL A 133 10.25 15.00 61.11
CA VAL A 133 10.97 14.27 60.05
C VAL A 133 10.09 13.24 59.34
N GLY A 134 9.29 12.47 60.10
CA GLY A 134 8.36 11.49 59.52
C GLY A 134 7.27 12.15 58.66
N ARG A 135 6.76 13.31 59.10
CA ARG A 135 5.75 14.09 58.34
C ARG A 135 6.32 14.63 57.04
N GLU A 136 7.55 15.17 57.07
CA GLU A 136 8.23 15.66 55.87
C GLU A 136 8.53 14.53 54.87
N THR A 137 8.95 13.37 55.38
CA THR A 137 9.23 12.19 54.55
C THR A 137 7.97 11.71 53.83
N MET A 138 6.83 11.62 54.54
CA MET A 138 5.54 11.26 53.96
C MET A 138 5.05 12.27 52.90
N MET A 139 5.16 13.57 53.20
CA MET A 139 4.80 14.63 52.25
C MET A 139 5.65 14.58 50.98
N ASN A 140 6.95 14.32 51.11
CA ASN A 140 7.85 14.16 49.96
C ASN A 140 7.46 12.93 49.12
N ALA A 141 7.27 11.77 49.75
CA ALA A 141 6.86 10.55 49.05
C ALA A 141 5.55 10.75 48.27
N ILE A 142 4.55 11.40 48.87
CA ILE A 142 3.29 11.75 48.19
C ILE A 142 3.56 12.68 47.00
N SER A 143 4.36 13.74 47.19
CA SER A 143 4.67 14.71 46.14
C SER A 143 5.36 14.06 44.94
N VAL A 144 6.30 13.14 45.17
CA VAL A 144 6.99 12.36 44.14
C VAL A 144 6.01 11.45 43.40
N ALA A 145 5.19 10.68 44.13
CA ALA A 145 4.18 9.80 43.52
C ALA A 145 3.15 10.59 42.68
N ALA A 146 2.65 11.71 43.20
CA ALA A 146 1.72 12.59 42.49
C ALA A 146 2.36 13.23 41.25
N SER A 147 3.65 13.55 41.29
CA SER A 147 4.38 14.09 40.13
C SER A 147 4.61 13.03 39.06
N SER A 148 4.97 11.80 39.46
CA SER A 148 5.08 10.64 38.56
C SER A 148 3.73 10.35 37.88
N LEU A 149 2.63 10.28 38.64
CA LEU A 149 1.28 10.06 38.11
C LEU A 149 0.88 11.13 37.09
N ARG A 150 1.12 12.41 37.40
CA ARG A 150 0.86 13.52 36.45
C ARG A 150 1.72 13.41 35.19
N GLY A 151 2.97 12.97 35.34
CA GLY A 151 3.88 12.70 34.21
C GLY A 151 3.31 11.67 33.26
N SER A 152 2.97 10.48 33.77
CA SER A 152 2.35 9.40 32.98
C SER A 152 1.03 9.83 32.36
N ALA A 153 0.16 10.52 33.12
CA ALA A 153 -1.12 11.01 32.60
C ALA A 153 -0.93 12.00 31.43
N ASN A 154 0.02 12.93 31.54
CA ASN A 154 0.35 13.85 30.45
C ASN A 154 0.96 13.15 29.24
N GLY A 155 1.80 12.13 29.47
CA GLY A 155 2.39 11.30 28.42
C GLY A 155 1.31 10.56 27.62
N LEU A 156 0.40 9.87 28.32
CA LEU A 156 -0.73 9.19 27.71
C LEU A 156 -1.68 10.15 26.97
N ALA A 157 -1.93 11.34 27.53
CA ALA A 157 -2.73 12.36 26.86
C ALA A 157 -2.08 12.83 25.54
N LYS A 158 -0.76 13.05 25.53
CA LYS A 158 -0.01 13.38 24.30
C LYS A 158 -0.07 12.26 23.27
N LEU A 159 0.04 11.00 23.69
CA LEU A 159 -0.12 9.86 22.77
C LEU A 159 -1.53 9.81 22.17
N SER A 160 -2.57 10.05 22.97
CA SER A 160 -3.94 10.12 22.47
C SER A 160 -4.11 11.22 21.41
N THR A 161 -3.53 12.40 21.63
CA THR A 161 -3.54 13.49 20.64
C THR A 161 -2.75 13.09 19.39
N GLY A 162 -1.56 12.50 19.55
CA GLY A 162 -0.73 12.06 18.42
C GLY A 162 -1.40 11.00 17.55
N ILE A 163 -2.14 10.06 18.15
CA ILE A 163 -2.96 9.08 17.40
C ILE A 163 -4.01 9.80 16.55
N ALA A 164 -4.70 10.80 17.11
CA ALA A 164 -5.73 11.54 16.38
C ALA A 164 -5.13 12.37 15.22
N GLU A 165 -3.96 13.00 15.45
CA GLU A 165 -3.22 13.75 14.42
C GLU A 165 -2.75 12.83 13.29
N GLU A 166 -2.16 11.68 13.61
CA GLU A 166 -1.70 10.71 12.61
C GLU A 166 -2.88 10.13 11.82
N ALA A 167 -4.02 9.86 12.48
CA ALA A 167 -5.24 9.43 11.81
C ALA A 167 -5.78 10.49 10.84
N ALA A 168 -5.76 11.77 11.22
CA ALA A 168 -6.19 12.87 10.36
C ALA A 168 -5.27 13.03 9.12
N GLN A 169 -3.96 12.89 9.31
CA GLN A 169 -3.00 12.91 8.21
C GLN A 169 -3.20 11.71 7.28
N THR A 170 -3.42 10.52 7.85
CA THR A 170 -3.71 9.30 7.08
C THR A 170 -4.98 9.45 6.25
N ALA A 171 -6.04 10.02 6.81
CA ALA A 171 -7.28 10.31 6.09
C ALA A 171 -7.06 11.30 4.92
N THR A 172 -6.20 12.30 5.10
CA THR A 172 -5.85 13.26 4.06
C THR A 172 -5.11 12.60 2.90
N THR A 173 -4.12 11.75 3.20
CA THR A 173 -3.40 10.96 2.20
C THR A 173 -4.33 9.97 1.49
N LEU A 174 -5.19 9.28 2.24
CA LEU A 174 -6.18 8.35 1.71
C LEU A 174 -7.11 9.05 0.69
N ASN A 175 -7.65 10.22 1.03
CA ASN A 175 -8.49 10.99 0.11
C ASN A 175 -7.74 11.43 -1.16
N SER A 176 -6.46 11.77 -1.03
CA SER A 176 -5.61 12.11 -2.18
C SER A 176 -5.41 10.91 -3.11
N ASN A 177 -5.09 9.75 -2.54
CA ASN A 177 -4.94 8.50 -3.29
C ASN A 177 -6.25 8.08 -3.98
N LEU A 178 -7.40 8.25 -3.31
CA LEU A 178 -8.72 7.98 -3.90
C LEU A 178 -9.03 8.92 -5.08
N SER A 179 -8.68 10.20 -4.96
CA SER A 179 -8.83 11.18 -6.06
C SER A 179 -7.94 10.84 -7.25
N GLU A 180 -6.70 10.41 -7.00
CA GLU A 180 -5.80 9.94 -8.05
C GLU A 180 -6.32 8.66 -8.70
N LEU A 181 -6.82 7.70 -7.90
CA LEU A 181 -7.43 6.47 -8.40
C LEU A 181 -8.64 6.77 -9.29
N ALA A 182 -9.47 7.75 -8.92
CA ALA A 182 -10.58 8.20 -9.75
C ALA A 182 -10.10 8.76 -11.11
N SER A 183 -8.99 9.51 -11.12
CA SER A 183 -8.37 10.03 -12.34
C SER A 183 -7.77 8.92 -13.23
N VAL A 184 -7.14 7.91 -12.61
CA VAL A 184 -6.65 6.72 -13.29
C VAL A 184 -7.81 5.92 -13.89
N ASN A 185 -8.88 5.71 -13.13
CA ASN A 185 -10.11 5.08 -13.60
C ASN A 185 -10.72 5.81 -14.81
N ALA A 186 -10.77 7.14 -14.78
CA ALA A 186 -11.21 7.95 -15.93
C ALA A 186 -10.31 7.79 -17.15
N SER A 187 -9.01 7.57 -16.94
CA SER A 187 -8.03 7.32 -18.00
C SER A 187 -8.19 5.92 -18.59
N LEU A 188 -8.35 4.90 -17.75
CA LEU A 188 -8.61 3.51 -18.14
C LEU A 188 -9.86 3.38 -19.01
N ARG A 189 -10.90 4.18 -18.74
CA ARG A 189 -12.10 4.23 -19.58
C ARG A 189 -11.84 4.73 -21.00
N ARG A 190 -10.84 5.60 -21.21
CA ARG A 190 -10.52 6.20 -22.52
C ARG A 190 -9.45 5.41 -23.28
N LEU A 191 -8.54 4.77 -22.54
CA LEU A 191 -7.43 4.01 -23.11
C LEU A 191 -7.93 2.69 -23.70
N SER A 192 -7.48 2.38 -24.92
CA SER A 192 -7.82 1.10 -25.54
C SER A 192 -7.06 -0.04 -24.86
N PRO A 193 -7.73 -1.16 -24.52
CA PRO A 193 -7.06 -2.35 -23.98
C PRO A 193 -5.92 -2.82 -24.88
N GLY A 194 -4.87 -3.37 -24.26
CA GLY A 194 -3.69 -3.87 -24.98
C GLY A 194 -2.71 -2.81 -25.47
N THR A 195 -2.92 -1.53 -25.13
CA THR A 195 -1.94 -0.46 -25.38
C THR A 195 -0.96 -0.31 -24.21
N THR A 196 0.22 0.27 -24.47
CA THR A 196 1.21 0.58 -23.42
C THR A 196 0.67 1.56 -22.38
N GLY A 197 -0.10 2.56 -22.82
CA GLY A 197 -0.76 3.51 -21.92
C GLY A 197 -1.78 2.84 -21.00
N HIS A 198 -2.57 1.90 -21.53
CA HIS A 198 -3.51 1.12 -20.72
C HIS A 198 -2.79 0.27 -19.67
N ALA A 199 -1.70 -0.43 -20.06
CA ALA A 199 -0.90 -1.21 -19.13
C ALA A 199 -0.30 -0.36 -18.00
N ALA A 200 0.26 0.81 -18.33
CA ALA A 200 0.80 1.74 -17.33
C ALA A 200 -0.27 2.29 -16.38
N ALA A 201 -1.48 2.57 -16.89
CA ALA A 201 -2.60 2.99 -16.05
C ALA A 201 -3.07 1.88 -15.09
N LEU A 202 -3.02 0.62 -15.51
CA LEU A 202 -3.29 -0.51 -14.61
C LEU A 202 -2.19 -0.67 -13.54
N ASP A 203 -0.92 -0.47 -13.89
CA ASP A 203 0.19 -0.46 -12.91
C ASP A 203 -0.01 0.67 -11.87
N GLN A 204 -0.42 1.87 -12.33
CA GLN A 204 -0.73 3.00 -11.45
C GLN A 204 -1.89 2.69 -10.50
N ARG A 205 -2.97 2.11 -11.03
CA ARG A 205 -4.13 1.68 -10.26
C ARG A 205 -3.73 0.70 -9.16
N ASP A 206 -2.97 -0.32 -9.50
CA ASP A 206 -2.61 -1.39 -8.56
C ASP A 206 -1.73 -0.88 -7.42
N ARG A 207 -0.79 0.03 -7.72
CA ARG A 207 -0.01 0.70 -6.68
C ARG A 207 -0.88 1.55 -5.76
N LEU A 208 -1.77 2.38 -6.32
CA LEU A 208 -2.69 3.20 -5.51
C LEU A 208 -3.58 2.33 -4.63
N LEU A 209 -4.06 1.18 -5.13
CA LEU A 209 -4.81 0.23 -4.32
C LEU A 209 -3.97 -0.38 -3.20
N GLY A 210 -2.67 -0.62 -3.43
CA GLY A 210 -1.73 -1.02 -2.38
C GLY A 210 -1.55 0.07 -1.31
N ASP A 211 -1.35 1.32 -1.72
CA ASP A 211 -1.20 2.45 -0.80
C ASP A 211 -2.49 2.69 0.03
N ILE A 212 -3.65 2.55 -0.61
CA ILE A 212 -4.96 2.63 0.06
C ILE A 212 -5.13 1.47 1.05
N ALA A 213 -4.79 0.24 0.64
CA ALA A 213 -4.86 -0.94 1.50
C ALA A 213 -3.98 -0.79 2.75
N GLY A 214 -2.83 -0.13 2.65
CA GLY A 214 -1.96 0.17 3.79
C GLY A 214 -2.58 1.17 4.78
N ALA A 215 -3.50 2.02 4.35
CA ALA A 215 -4.18 3.01 5.18
C ALA A 215 -5.51 2.51 5.76
N ALA A 216 -6.25 1.69 5.00
CA ALA A 216 -7.54 1.14 5.40
C ALA A 216 -7.78 -0.23 4.74
N GLY A 217 -8.52 -1.10 5.43
CA GLY A 217 -8.99 -2.35 4.82
C GLY A 217 -9.92 -2.05 3.65
N ILE A 218 -9.67 -2.66 2.49
CA ILE A 218 -10.45 -2.46 1.27
C ILE A 218 -10.91 -3.77 0.65
N GLU A 219 -12.04 -3.69 -0.02
CA GLU A 219 -12.51 -4.68 -0.98
C GLU A 219 -12.56 -4.01 -2.35
N THR A 220 -12.11 -4.71 -3.40
CA THR A 220 -12.03 -4.12 -4.74
C THR A 220 -12.65 -5.05 -5.76
N SER A 221 -13.40 -4.49 -6.70
CA SER A 221 -13.82 -5.19 -7.91
C SER A 221 -13.36 -4.46 -9.17
N PHE A 222 -13.25 -5.18 -10.29
CA PHE A 222 -12.73 -4.66 -11.54
C PHE A 222 -13.69 -4.93 -12.70
N ASP A 223 -13.93 -3.92 -13.54
CA ASP A 223 -14.67 -4.10 -14.78
C ASP A 223 -13.78 -4.66 -15.92
N ALA A 224 -14.37 -4.89 -17.09
CA ALA A 224 -13.66 -5.43 -18.27
C ALA A 224 -12.52 -4.53 -18.79
N ARG A 225 -12.46 -3.26 -18.37
CA ARG A 225 -11.38 -2.30 -18.69
C ARG A 225 -10.41 -2.12 -17.51
N GLY A 226 -10.58 -2.88 -16.43
CA GLY A 226 -9.79 -2.77 -15.22
C GLY A 226 -10.07 -1.50 -14.42
N VAL A 227 -11.22 -0.86 -14.57
CA VAL A 227 -11.64 0.21 -13.65
C VAL A 227 -11.91 -0.42 -12.28
N ALA A 228 -11.29 0.12 -11.23
CA ALA A 228 -11.51 -0.33 -9.86
C ALA A 228 -12.74 0.36 -9.23
N THR A 229 -13.51 -0.38 -8.44
CA THR A 229 -14.51 0.15 -7.51
C THR A 229 -14.37 -0.50 -6.15
#